data_AF-A0A7X8IY07-F1
#
_entry.id   AF-A0A7X8IY07-F1
#
_cell.length_a   1.000
_cell.length_b   1.000
_cell.length_c   1.000
_cell.angle_alpha   90.00
_cell.angle_beta   90.00
_cell.angle_gamma   90.00
#
_symmetry.space_group_name_H-M   'P 1'
#
loop_
_entity.id
_entity.type
_entity.pdbx_description
1 polymer ?
#
loop_
_entity_poly.entity_id
_entity_poly.type
_entity_poly.pdbx_seq_one_letter_code
_entity_poly.pdbx_strand_id
1 'polypeptide(L)'
;KNTVEALADGLNAAKAIERYLKTGNMNEEELSSETKIKVARDSIVPTEAVIAMNGLYTEDEAVEESKRCLLCSCDACIQNCDLMKYYQKFPKRIGEEVHITINPGTLDGNGTVATRLISTCNQCGLCKEVCPVDIDTGEFLLQSHYTMRKKGAMPWAFHEFWLKDMEFTNGEKAHICKLPEGYNKSEYAYFPGCQLGASDPDYVIESYRYLLKHNPDTAMLLRCCGAPADWAGDEGIHEKAIQGIKENWSEIGKPTIIFSCTTCRQMFDKYLPEIEGVFIYELMAEWGIDIEHNVKDEVISVFDPCTSRHEPKLQLAVRTLAKEAKYNLKPLPHEGKHARCCSWGGQVSIANPLYSKEVVKARISEGDKPYLAYCANCRDIFAQAGKPAYHIFDILFNLNDSSRPSPTFTQRRKNRILLKNRILKKFWNYEADMVSEEIKIKLYISSELKHKINNENILEEDLEAIIEHCENTGRKLLDPKTKHFIGHMKVDNMTFWVEYAPMDGGFEIFNAYGHRMSIVEE
;
A
#
# COMPACT_ATOMS: atom_id res chain seq x y z
N LYS A 1 -50.30 -19.66 -11.29
CA LYS A 1 -49.13 -18.77 -11.14
C LYS A 1 -49.50 -17.61 -10.24
N ASN A 2 -48.64 -17.26 -9.29
CA ASN A 2 -48.85 -16.06 -8.48
C ASN A 2 -48.55 -14.79 -9.32
N THR A 3 -48.89 -13.61 -8.80
CA THR A 3 -48.69 -12.34 -9.50
C THR A 3 -47.23 -12.08 -9.86
N VAL A 4 -46.29 -12.51 -9.02
CA VAL A 4 -44.84 -12.33 -9.24
C VAL A 4 -44.35 -13.18 -10.40
N GLU A 5 -44.81 -14.42 -10.50
CA GLU A 5 -44.48 -15.33 -11.62
C GLU A 5 -45.00 -14.79 -12.96
N ALA A 6 -46.22 -14.24 -12.98
CA ALA A 6 -46.79 -13.65 -14.19
C ALA A 6 -46.01 -12.39 -14.64
N LEU A 7 -45.55 -11.56 -13.70
CA LEU A 7 -44.69 -10.42 -13.99
C LEU A 7 -43.32 -10.85 -14.55
N ALA A 8 -42.72 -11.89 -13.96
CA ALA A 8 -41.44 -12.43 -14.43
C ALA A 8 -41.54 -12.98 -15.86
N ASP A 9 -42.60 -13.73 -16.18
CA ASP A 9 -42.88 -14.22 -17.54
C ASP A 9 -43.00 -13.05 -18.54
N GLY A 10 -43.72 -11.99 -18.17
CA GLY A 10 -43.89 -10.81 -19.00
C GLY A 10 -42.56 -10.12 -19.33
N LEU A 11 -41.66 -9.99 -18.34
CA LEU A 11 -40.33 -9.42 -18.55
C LEU A 11 -39.45 -10.31 -19.46
N ASN A 12 -39.54 -11.63 -19.31
CA ASN A 12 -38.80 -12.57 -20.17
C ASN A 12 -39.29 -12.49 -21.62
N ALA A 13 -40.61 -12.44 -21.82
CA ALA A 13 -41.20 -12.26 -23.16
C ALA A 13 -40.77 -10.93 -23.79
N ALA A 14 -40.80 -9.83 -23.03
CA ALA A 14 -40.38 -8.52 -23.52
C ALA A 14 -38.90 -8.52 -23.98
N LYS A 15 -38.00 -9.11 -23.20
CA LYS A 15 -36.57 -9.25 -23.55
C LYS A 15 -36.36 -10.09 -24.81
N ALA A 16 -37.06 -11.21 -24.93
CA ALA A 16 -36.97 -12.07 -26.10
C ALA A 16 -37.42 -11.34 -27.38
N ILE A 17 -38.51 -10.57 -27.29
CA ILE A 17 -38.98 -9.71 -28.40
C ILE A 17 -37.94 -8.65 -28.75
N GLU A 18 -37.43 -7.91 -27.75
CA GLU A 18 -36.42 -6.87 -27.98
C GLU A 18 -35.16 -7.43 -28.66
N ARG A 19 -34.67 -8.59 -28.20
CA ARG A 19 -33.50 -9.27 -28.77
C ARG A 19 -33.74 -9.73 -30.19
N TYR A 20 -34.90 -10.31 -30.48
CA TYR A 20 -35.27 -10.70 -31.83
C TYR A 20 -35.28 -9.49 -32.77
N LEU A 21 -35.86 -8.37 -32.33
CA LEU A 21 -35.87 -7.13 -33.11
C LEU A 21 -34.46 -6.57 -33.36
N LYS A 22 -33.55 -6.68 -32.37
CA LYS A 22 -32.16 -6.19 -32.52
C LYS A 22 -31.25 -7.09 -33.33
N THR A 23 -31.46 -8.41 -33.30
CA THR A 23 -30.46 -9.39 -33.77
C THR A 23 -31.00 -10.42 -34.77
N GLY A 24 -32.31 -10.51 -34.95
CA GLY A 24 -32.96 -11.53 -35.77
C GLY A 24 -33.03 -12.93 -35.15
N ASN A 25 -32.49 -13.11 -33.93
CA ASN A 25 -32.41 -14.41 -33.26
C ASN A 25 -33.38 -14.51 -32.06
N MET A 26 -34.08 -15.65 -31.94
CA MET A 26 -34.87 -16.04 -30.76
C MET A 26 -34.19 -17.20 -30.02
N ASN A 27 -33.01 -16.95 -29.45
CA ASN A 27 -32.25 -17.93 -28.68
C ASN A 27 -32.10 -17.51 -27.21
N GLU A 28 -33.19 -17.04 -26.59
CA GLU A 28 -33.16 -16.68 -25.18
C GLU A 28 -32.84 -17.92 -24.34
N GLU A 29 -31.80 -17.80 -23.52
CA GLU A 29 -31.26 -18.90 -22.74
C GLU A 29 -32.26 -19.29 -21.64
N GLU A 30 -32.47 -20.59 -21.44
CA GLU A 30 -33.37 -21.07 -20.39
C GLU A 30 -32.79 -20.64 -19.03
N LEU A 31 -33.52 -19.79 -18.31
CA LEU A 31 -33.08 -19.30 -17.01
C LEU A 31 -33.05 -20.46 -16.02
N SER A 32 -31.88 -20.75 -15.47
CA SER A 32 -31.73 -21.72 -14.39
C SER A 32 -32.63 -21.34 -13.21
N SER A 33 -33.42 -22.31 -12.72
CA SER A 33 -34.21 -22.19 -11.49
C SER A 33 -33.38 -22.36 -10.22
N GLU A 34 -32.09 -22.71 -10.36
CA GLU A 34 -31.18 -22.89 -9.23
C GLU A 34 -30.49 -21.59 -8.85
N THR A 35 -30.49 -21.27 -7.55
CA THR A 35 -29.72 -20.14 -7.05
C THR A 35 -28.23 -20.46 -7.06
N LYS A 36 -27.44 -19.60 -7.69
CA LYS A 36 -25.96 -19.64 -7.62
C LYS A 36 -25.42 -18.90 -6.39
N ILE A 37 -26.30 -18.39 -5.53
CA ILE A 37 -25.92 -17.66 -4.33
C ILE A 37 -25.30 -18.64 -3.35
N LYS A 38 -24.03 -18.40 -3.04
CA LYS A 38 -23.35 -19.05 -1.94
C LYS A 38 -23.20 -18.01 -0.83
N VAL A 39 -23.69 -18.33 0.36
CA VAL A 39 -23.56 -17.46 1.53
C VAL A 39 -22.34 -17.90 2.33
N ALA A 40 -21.53 -16.93 2.78
CA ALA A 40 -20.38 -17.19 3.64
C ALA A 40 -20.86 -17.58 5.04
N ARG A 41 -21.06 -18.88 5.28
CA ARG A 41 -21.63 -19.41 6.54
C ARG A 41 -20.82 -19.01 7.77
N ASP A 42 -19.49 -18.96 7.65
CA ASP A 42 -18.57 -18.59 8.73
C ASP A 42 -18.76 -17.13 9.20
N SER A 43 -19.36 -16.28 8.37
CA SER A 43 -19.62 -14.87 8.67
C SER A 43 -21.00 -14.64 9.30
N ILE A 44 -21.81 -15.68 9.47
CA ILE A 44 -23.16 -15.59 10.04
C ILE A 44 -23.07 -15.85 11.54
N VAL A 45 -23.50 -14.89 12.35
CA VAL A 45 -23.69 -15.09 13.78
C VAL A 45 -25.02 -15.84 13.98
N PRO A 46 -25.03 -17.07 14.50
CA PRO A 46 -26.27 -17.79 14.77
C PRO A 46 -27.09 -17.07 15.82
N THR A 47 -28.37 -16.87 15.53
CA THR A 47 -29.34 -16.24 16.44
C THR A 47 -30.56 -17.14 16.59
N GLU A 48 -31.09 -17.20 17.80
CA GLU A 48 -32.32 -17.96 18.09
C GLU A 48 -33.52 -17.33 17.38
N ALA A 49 -34.50 -18.17 17.02
CA ALA A 49 -35.71 -17.68 16.39
C ALA A 49 -36.61 -16.96 17.39
N VAL A 50 -37.22 -15.86 16.95
CA VAL A 50 -38.24 -15.18 17.74
C VAL A 50 -39.51 -16.04 17.66
N ILE A 51 -39.98 -16.53 18.80
CA ILE A 51 -41.18 -17.37 18.86
C ILE A 51 -42.37 -16.49 19.22
N ALA A 52 -43.33 -16.36 18.30
CA ALA A 52 -44.56 -15.63 18.55
C ALA A 52 -45.37 -16.25 19.70
N MET A 53 -45.59 -15.48 20.77
CA MET A 53 -46.22 -16.00 22.01
C MET A 53 -47.65 -16.55 21.80
N ASN A 54 -48.39 -16.02 20.83
CA ASN A 54 -49.80 -16.38 20.56
C ASN A 54 -50.02 -16.97 19.15
N GLY A 55 -48.96 -17.45 18.49
CA GLY A 55 -49.03 -17.95 17.11
C GLY A 55 -49.13 -16.87 16.01
N LEU A 56 -49.15 -15.58 16.40
CA LEU A 56 -49.04 -14.43 15.52
C LEU A 56 -47.95 -13.49 16.05
N TYR A 57 -47.06 -13.04 15.18
CA TYR A 57 -46.07 -12.03 15.52
C TYR A 57 -46.76 -10.69 15.78
N THR A 58 -46.38 -10.05 16.88
CA THR A 58 -46.53 -8.59 17.04
C THR A 58 -45.58 -7.85 16.10
N GLU A 59 -45.80 -6.55 15.90
CA GLU A 59 -44.92 -5.72 15.07
C GLU A 59 -43.45 -5.78 15.55
N ASP A 60 -43.22 -5.67 16.86
CA ASP A 60 -41.89 -5.73 17.45
C ASP A 60 -41.23 -7.10 17.26
N GLU A 61 -41.97 -8.20 17.48
CA GLU A 61 -41.46 -9.55 17.25
C GLU A 61 -41.16 -9.79 15.76
N ALA A 62 -41.97 -9.25 14.84
CA ALA A 62 -41.75 -9.35 13.40
C ALA A 62 -40.51 -8.56 12.96
N VAL A 63 -40.30 -7.35 13.51
CA VAL A 63 -39.10 -6.56 13.26
C VAL A 63 -37.88 -7.30 13.78
N GLU A 64 -37.93 -7.87 14.98
CA GLU A 64 -36.81 -8.60 15.55
C GLU A 64 -36.49 -9.89 14.76
N GLU A 65 -37.49 -10.65 14.36
CA GLU A 65 -37.30 -11.82 13.49
C GLU A 65 -36.74 -11.42 12.13
N SER A 66 -37.19 -10.28 11.56
CA SER A 66 -36.71 -9.79 10.27
C SER A 66 -35.21 -9.45 10.28
N LYS A 67 -34.65 -9.03 11.42
CA LYS A 67 -33.21 -8.77 11.56
C LYS A 67 -32.34 -10.02 11.40
N ARG A 68 -32.93 -11.22 11.55
CA ARG A 68 -32.24 -12.50 11.28
C ARG A 68 -32.17 -12.84 9.79
N CYS A 69 -32.94 -12.16 8.94
CA CYS A 69 -32.96 -12.41 7.51
C CYS A 69 -31.64 -12.02 6.85
N LEU A 70 -31.03 -12.96 6.13
CA LEU A 70 -29.79 -12.74 5.36
C LEU A 70 -30.04 -12.11 3.98
N LEU A 71 -31.28 -11.70 3.71
CA LEU A 71 -31.75 -11.09 2.45
C LEU A 71 -31.49 -11.92 1.18
N CYS A 72 -31.07 -13.19 1.34
CA CYS A 72 -30.57 -14.04 0.26
C CYS A 72 -29.55 -13.30 -0.64
N SER A 73 -28.69 -12.45 -0.07
CA SER A 73 -27.77 -11.60 -0.85
C SER A 73 -26.36 -12.17 -0.94
N CYS A 74 -25.74 -12.04 -2.12
CA CYS A 74 -24.31 -12.28 -2.31
C CYS A 74 -23.54 -10.97 -2.08
N ASP A 75 -23.18 -10.69 -0.83
CA ASP A 75 -22.63 -9.41 -0.40
C ASP A 75 -21.30 -9.51 0.38
N ALA A 76 -20.74 -10.71 0.55
CA ALA A 76 -19.48 -10.91 1.26
C ALA A 76 -18.35 -9.98 0.77
N CYS A 77 -18.27 -9.73 -0.55
CA CYS A 77 -17.30 -8.82 -1.14
C CYS A 77 -17.50 -7.36 -0.71
N ILE A 78 -18.74 -6.84 -0.71
CA ILE A 78 -19.02 -5.44 -0.35
C ILE A 78 -18.93 -5.21 1.16
N GLN A 79 -19.24 -6.22 1.98
CA GLN A 79 -19.10 -6.13 3.44
C GLN A 79 -17.62 -6.07 3.89
N ASN A 80 -16.71 -6.59 3.07
CA ASN A 80 -15.29 -6.68 3.41
C ASN A 80 -14.36 -5.78 2.58
N CYS A 81 -14.80 -5.28 1.43
CA CYS A 81 -14.00 -4.41 0.56
C CYS A 81 -14.40 -2.94 0.76
N ASP A 82 -13.49 -2.13 1.31
CA ASP A 82 -13.78 -0.71 1.54
C ASP A 82 -14.09 0.02 0.23
N LEU A 83 -13.44 -0.34 -0.89
CA LEU A 83 -13.71 0.26 -2.20
C LEU A 83 -15.16 0.03 -2.62
N MET A 84 -15.64 -1.21 -2.54
CA MET A 84 -17.01 -1.55 -2.93
C MET A 84 -18.01 -0.88 -2.00
N LYS A 85 -17.71 -0.81 -0.69
CA LYS A 85 -18.53 -0.09 0.29
C LYS A 85 -18.57 1.41 0.03
N TYR A 86 -17.43 2.02 -0.28
CA TYR A 86 -17.29 3.45 -0.54
C TYR A 86 -18.05 3.88 -1.79
N TYR A 87 -17.93 3.13 -2.90
CA TYR A 87 -18.65 3.43 -4.14
C TYR A 87 -20.07 2.86 -4.17
N GLN A 88 -20.45 2.00 -3.21
CA GLN A 88 -21.70 1.25 -3.18
C GLN A 88 -21.93 0.44 -4.46
N LYS A 89 -20.87 -0.25 -4.94
CA LYS A 89 -20.89 -1.00 -6.20
C LYS A 89 -20.42 -2.43 -6.01
N PHE A 90 -21.21 -3.36 -6.54
CA PHE A 90 -20.87 -4.78 -6.62
C PHE A 90 -19.94 -5.07 -7.83
N PRO A 91 -19.22 -6.21 -7.83
CA PRO A 91 -18.28 -6.57 -8.90
C PRO A 91 -18.83 -6.45 -10.31
N LYS A 92 -20.09 -6.87 -10.55
CA LYS A 92 -20.72 -6.77 -11.88
C LYS A 92 -20.78 -5.32 -12.38
N ARG A 93 -21.23 -4.39 -11.53
CA ARG A 93 -21.33 -2.98 -11.88
C ARG A 93 -19.96 -2.35 -12.08
N ILE A 94 -18.98 -2.71 -11.24
CA ILE A 94 -17.58 -2.31 -11.42
C ILE A 94 -17.08 -2.77 -12.80
N GLY A 95 -17.31 -4.04 -13.16
CA GLY A 95 -16.92 -4.60 -14.45
C GLY A 95 -17.50 -3.84 -15.65
N GLU A 96 -18.78 -3.49 -15.61
CA GLU A 96 -19.43 -2.69 -16.66
C GLU A 96 -18.77 -1.31 -16.83
N GLU A 97 -18.54 -0.58 -15.74
CA GLU A 97 -17.96 0.77 -15.78
C GLU A 97 -16.48 0.76 -16.19
N VAL A 98 -15.75 -0.27 -15.76
CA VAL A 98 -14.37 -0.51 -16.21
C VAL A 98 -14.34 -0.80 -17.70
N HIS A 99 -15.21 -1.67 -18.21
CA HIS A 99 -15.29 -2.00 -19.63
C HIS A 99 -15.56 -0.75 -20.48
N ILE A 100 -16.50 0.10 -20.06
CA ILE A 100 -16.79 1.37 -20.74
C ILE A 100 -15.56 2.30 -20.73
N THR A 101 -14.81 2.34 -19.63
CA THR A 101 -13.63 3.20 -19.49
C THR A 101 -12.45 2.73 -20.34
N ILE A 102 -12.20 1.43 -20.41
CA ILE A 102 -11.08 0.88 -21.18
C ILE A 102 -11.42 0.72 -22.67
N ASN A 103 -12.70 0.62 -23.03
CA ASN A 103 -13.20 0.53 -24.41
C ASN A 103 -14.27 1.61 -24.67
N PRO A 104 -13.88 2.89 -24.73
CA PRO A 104 -14.84 3.98 -24.90
C PRO A 104 -15.56 3.85 -26.25
N GLY A 105 -16.89 3.83 -26.21
CA GLY A 105 -17.75 3.77 -27.40
C GLY A 105 -18.05 5.14 -28.02
N THR A 106 -17.45 6.23 -27.51
CA THR A 106 -17.64 7.59 -28.03
C THR A 106 -16.66 7.88 -29.16
N LEU A 107 -17.11 8.65 -30.16
CA LEU A 107 -16.31 9.07 -31.34
C LEU A 107 -15.04 9.86 -30.97
N ASP A 108 -15.01 10.49 -29.79
CA ASP A 108 -13.86 11.24 -29.27
C ASP A 108 -12.92 10.40 -28.38
N GLY A 109 -13.28 9.15 -28.07
CA GLY A 109 -12.47 8.25 -27.24
C GLY A 109 -12.28 8.66 -25.78
N ASN A 110 -12.97 9.69 -25.29
CA ASN A 110 -12.69 10.32 -23.98
C ASN A 110 -13.68 9.95 -22.85
N GLY A 111 -14.64 9.06 -23.11
CA GLY A 111 -15.63 8.60 -22.12
C GLY A 111 -15.01 7.82 -20.96
N THR A 112 -14.43 8.50 -19.98
CA THR A 112 -13.79 7.89 -18.80
C THR A 112 -14.70 7.98 -17.57
N VAL A 113 -15.56 6.97 -17.39
CA VAL A 113 -16.54 6.95 -16.29
C VAL A 113 -15.96 6.41 -14.98
N ALA A 114 -14.88 5.62 -15.03
CA ALA A 114 -14.37 4.86 -13.89
C ALA A 114 -12.87 5.06 -13.58
N THR A 115 -12.15 5.97 -14.23
CA THR A 115 -10.69 6.13 -14.06
C THR A 115 -10.27 6.24 -12.59
N ARG A 116 -10.95 7.07 -11.79
CA ARG A 116 -10.66 7.18 -10.36
C ARG A 116 -11.05 5.91 -9.59
N LEU A 117 -12.17 5.27 -9.93
CA LEU A 117 -12.60 4.01 -9.31
C LEU A 117 -11.56 2.91 -9.52
N ILE A 118 -11.08 2.77 -10.76
CA ILE A 118 -10.03 1.81 -11.14
C ILE A 118 -8.81 1.98 -10.23
N SER A 119 -8.32 3.21 -10.10
CA SER A 119 -7.16 3.56 -9.28
C SER A 119 -7.44 3.69 -7.77
N THR A 120 -8.65 3.34 -7.28
CA THR A 120 -8.96 3.36 -5.83
C THR A 120 -8.68 2.00 -5.16
N CYS A 121 -8.37 0.95 -5.93
CA CYS A 121 -8.13 -0.37 -5.36
C CYS A 121 -6.74 -0.45 -4.69
N ASN A 122 -6.71 -0.85 -3.41
CA ASN A 122 -5.45 -1.10 -2.69
C ASN A 122 -4.74 -2.40 -3.13
N GLN A 123 -5.30 -3.14 -4.10
CA GLN A 123 -4.80 -4.43 -4.58
C GLN A 123 -4.56 -5.46 -3.47
N CYS A 124 -5.45 -5.47 -2.47
CA CYS A 124 -5.24 -6.30 -1.30
C CYS A 124 -5.72 -7.75 -1.48
N GLY A 125 -6.62 -8.06 -2.41
CA GLY A 125 -7.12 -9.43 -2.64
C GLY A 125 -8.17 -9.96 -1.64
N LEU A 126 -8.59 -9.16 -0.64
CA LEU A 126 -9.61 -9.60 0.34
C LEU A 126 -10.94 -9.99 -0.32
N CYS A 127 -11.32 -9.30 -1.40
CA CYS A 127 -12.55 -9.60 -2.12
C CYS A 127 -12.58 -11.03 -2.67
N LYS A 128 -11.43 -11.58 -3.11
CA LYS A 128 -11.31 -12.96 -3.56
C LYS A 128 -11.43 -13.92 -2.37
N GLU A 129 -10.67 -13.66 -1.31
CA GLU A 129 -10.59 -14.49 -0.10
C GLU A 129 -11.97 -14.72 0.55
N VAL A 130 -12.83 -13.70 0.57
CA VAL A 130 -14.18 -13.81 1.16
C VAL A 130 -15.25 -14.25 0.15
N CYS A 131 -14.93 -14.32 -1.14
CA CYS A 131 -15.90 -14.65 -2.17
C CYS A 131 -16.03 -16.17 -2.32
N PRO A 132 -17.22 -16.75 -2.13
CA PRO A 132 -17.43 -18.20 -2.20
C PRO A 132 -17.36 -18.79 -3.64
N VAL A 133 -17.14 -17.93 -4.63
CA VAL A 133 -16.95 -18.27 -6.05
C VAL A 133 -15.71 -17.57 -6.62
N ASP A 134 -14.77 -17.15 -5.77
CA ASP A 134 -13.43 -16.67 -6.13
C ASP A 134 -13.37 -15.45 -7.07
N ILE A 135 -14.37 -14.56 -7.01
CA ILE A 135 -14.34 -13.30 -7.78
C ILE A 135 -13.23 -12.38 -7.25
N ASP A 136 -12.18 -12.22 -8.03
CA ASP A 136 -11.07 -11.31 -7.73
C ASP A 136 -11.24 -9.96 -8.42
N THR A 137 -11.94 -9.04 -7.76
CA THR A 137 -12.04 -7.65 -8.24
C THR A 137 -10.70 -6.91 -8.13
N GLY A 138 -9.80 -7.31 -7.22
CA GLY A 138 -8.48 -6.71 -7.11
C GLY A 138 -7.67 -6.94 -8.38
N GLU A 139 -7.41 -8.20 -8.70
CA GLU A 139 -6.66 -8.57 -9.91
C GLU A 139 -7.34 -8.03 -11.18
N PHE A 140 -8.67 -8.05 -11.28
CA PHE A 140 -9.39 -7.43 -12.40
C PHE A 140 -9.07 -5.93 -12.56
N LEU A 141 -9.03 -5.17 -11.47
CA LEU A 141 -8.67 -3.75 -11.50
C LEU A 141 -7.18 -3.55 -11.79
N LEU A 142 -6.31 -4.42 -11.31
CA LEU A 142 -4.88 -4.40 -11.67
C LEU A 142 -4.68 -4.61 -13.18
N GLN A 143 -5.33 -5.61 -13.78
CA GLN A 143 -5.30 -5.83 -15.23
C GLN A 143 -5.87 -4.65 -16.03
N SER A 144 -6.81 -3.92 -15.43
CA SER A 144 -7.32 -2.67 -16.00
C SER A 144 -6.26 -1.57 -15.99
N HIS A 145 -5.38 -1.50 -14.98
CA HIS A 145 -4.24 -0.58 -14.97
C HIS A 145 -3.30 -0.85 -16.15
N TYR A 146 -2.90 -2.11 -16.33
CA TYR A 146 -2.07 -2.55 -17.45
C TYR A 146 -2.69 -2.17 -18.80
N THR A 147 -3.99 -2.44 -18.98
CA THR A 147 -4.71 -2.09 -20.20
C THR A 147 -4.74 -0.58 -20.45
N MET A 148 -5.03 0.22 -19.41
CA MET A 148 -5.05 1.67 -19.51
C MET A 148 -3.66 2.25 -19.80
N ARG A 149 -2.60 1.69 -19.21
CA ARG A 149 -1.22 2.08 -19.49
C ARG A 149 -0.84 1.81 -20.94
N LYS A 150 -1.11 0.60 -21.44
CA LYS A 150 -0.84 0.22 -22.84
C LYS A 150 -1.56 1.10 -23.85
N LYS A 151 -2.76 1.58 -23.51
CA LYS A 151 -3.55 2.51 -24.34
C LYS A 151 -3.21 3.99 -24.14
N GLY A 152 -2.26 4.33 -23.25
CA GLY A 152 -1.93 5.73 -22.91
C GLY A 152 -3.02 6.47 -22.12
N ALA A 153 -4.02 5.75 -21.58
CA ALA A 153 -5.18 6.32 -20.89
C ALA A 153 -5.01 6.42 -19.36
N MET A 154 -4.00 5.74 -18.78
CA MET A 154 -3.74 5.81 -17.33
C MET A 154 -3.16 7.18 -16.95
N PRO A 155 -3.81 7.95 -16.05
CA PRO A 155 -3.27 9.23 -15.61
C PRO A 155 -1.90 9.08 -14.95
N TRP A 156 -0.86 9.66 -15.56
CA TRP A 156 0.52 9.62 -15.04
C TRP A 156 0.59 10.08 -13.57
N ALA A 157 -0.19 11.11 -13.24
CA ALA A 157 -0.16 11.78 -11.95
C ALA A 157 -0.67 10.93 -10.76
N PHE A 158 -1.27 9.76 -10.99
CA PHE A 158 -1.63 8.84 -9.89
C PHE A 158 -0.44 8.00 -9.40
N HIS A 159 0.58 7.83 -10.24
CA HIS A 159 1.65 6.86 -9.99
C HIS A 159 3.06 7.49 -10.05
N GLU A 160 3.22 8.65 -10.69
CA GLU A 160 4.53 9.26 -10.97
C GLU A 160 5.41 9.42 -9.72
N PHE A 161 4.86 9.95 -8.62
CA PHE A 161 5.61 10.13 -7.37
C PHE A 161 6.24 8.82 -6.87
N TRP A 162 5.46 7.73 -6.85
CA TRP A 162 5.92 6.43 -6.35
C TRP A 162 6.85 5.72 -7.32
N LEU A 163 6.69 5.95 -8.62
CA LEU A 163 7.63 5.45 -9.64
C LEU A 163 9.00 6.12 -9.49
N LYS A 164 9.02 7.45 -9.26
CA LYS A 164 10.25 8.20 -8.97
C LYS A 164 10.89 7.79 -7.64
N ASP A 165 10.10 7.58 -6.59
CA ASP A 165 10.59 7.08 -5.29
C ASP A 165 11.23 5.69 -5.42
N MET A 166 10.63 4.83 -6.25
CA MET A 166 11.16 3.50 -6.55
C MET A 166 12.45 3.59 -7.38
N GLU A 167 12.48 4.43 -8.41
CA GLU A 167 13.67 4.66 -9.23
C GLU A 167 14.84 5.16 -8.35
N PHE A 168 14.59 6.16 -7.51
CA PHE A 168 15.57 6.62 -6.53
C PHE A 168 16.09 5.49 -5.63
N THR A 169 15.18 4.65 -5.13
CA THR A 169 15.54 3.53 -4.24
C THR A 169 16.42 2.50 -4.95
N ASN A 170 16.18 2.27 -6.25
CA ASN A 170 16.93 1.33 -7.06
C ASN A 170 18.22 1.94 -7.63
N GLY A 171 18.39 3.25 -7.52
CA GLY A 171 19.57 3.98 -7.96
C GLY A 171 20.71 3.95 -6.93
N GLU A 172 21.84 4.52 -7.35
CA GLU A 172 23.11 4.52 -6.61
C GLU A 172 22.98 5.08 -5.19
N LYS A 173 22.03 6.00 -4.93
CA LYS A 173 21.91 6.66 -3.61
C LYS A 173 21.41 5.75 -2.48
N ALA A 174 20.71 4.67 -2.80
CA ALA A 174 20.05 3.82 -1.80
C ALA A 174 20.27 2.31 -2.03
N HIS A 175 20.61 1.90 -3.25
CA HIS A 175 20.85 0.51 -3.59
C HIS A 175 22.14 -0.05 -2.95
N ILE A 176 22.05 -1.29 -2.48
CA ILE A 176 23.19 -2.13 -2.05
C ILE A 176 23.01 -3.54 -2.61
N CYS A 177 24.07 -4.10 -3.17
CA CYS A 177 24.26 -5.53 -3.42
C CYS A 177 25.68 -5.89 -2.98
N LYS A 178 25.84 -6.53 -1.81
CA LYS A 178 27.17 -6.83 -1.25
C LYS A 178 27.19 -8.18 -0.53
N LEU A 179 28.22 -8.97 -0.82
CA LEU A 179 28.65 -10.11 -0.01
C LEU A 179 29.46 -9.62 1.20
N PRO A 180 29.41 -10.27 2.37
CA PRO A 180 30.32 -9.98 3.47
C PRO A 180 31.79 -10.16 3.06
N GLU A 181 32.71 -9.45 3.71
CA GLU A 181 34.15 -9.54 3.38
C GLU A 181 34.68 -10.97 3.52
N GLY A 182 35.48 -11.41 2.53
CA GLY A 182 36.07 -12.75 2.52
C GLY A 182 35.18 -13.85 1.93
N TYR A 183 33.94 -13.54 1.53
CA TYR A 183 33.02 -14.48 0.89
C TYR A 183 32.88 -14.21 -0.61
N ASN A 184 32.72 -15.29 -1.41
CA ASN A 184 32.49 -15.23 -2.86
C ASN A 184 31.08 -15.67 -3.27
N LYS A 185 30.29 -16.16 -2.31
CA LYS A 185 28.87 -16.49 -2.39
C LYS A 185 28.29 -16.47 -0.98
N SER A 186 26.97 -16.42 -0.88
CA SER A 186 26.25 -16.50 0.40
C SER A 186 25.23 -17.62 0.39
N GLU A 187 24.93 -18.18 1.56
CA GLU A 187 23.77 -19.05 1.77
C GLU A 187 22.46 -18.24 1.78
N TYR A 188 22.47 -17.10 2.49
CA TYR A 188 21.33 -16.19 2.58
C TYR A 188 21.64 -14.80 2.04
N ALA A 189 20.62 -14.09 1.55
CA ALA A 189 20.66 -12.65 1.35
C ALA A 189 19.49 -11.97 2.04
N TYR A 190 19.80 -10.92 2.81
CA TYR A 190 18.79 -10.14 3.49
C TYR A 190 18.17 -9.11 2.54
N PHE A 191 16.88 -9.27 2.27
CA PHE A 191 16.04 -8.35 1.50
C PHE A 191 14.98 -7.73 2.44
N PRO A 192 15.32 -6.67 3.19
CA PRO A 192 14.40 -6.03 4.14
C PRO A 192 13.20 -5.35 3.46
N GLY A 193 13.30 -5.09 2.16
CA GLY A 193 12.39 -4.22 1.42
C GLY A 193 12.74 -2.74 1.58
N CYS A 194 12.25 -1.91 0.65
CA CYS A 194 12.63 -0.50 0.56
C CYS A 194 12.06 0.38 1.68
N GLN A 195 10.86 0.08 2.18
CA GLN A 195 10.16 0.96 3.12
C GLN A 195 10.55 0.70 4.58
N LEU A 196 11.17 -0.44 4.91
CA LEU A 196 11.59 -0.73 6.28
C LEU A 196 12.66 0.25 6.73
N GLY A 197 13.74 0.37 5.95
CA GLY A 197 14.82 1.33 6.17
C GLY A 197 14.41 2.79 5.95
N ALA A 198 13.41 3.03 5.09
CA ALA A 198 12.84 4.36 4.91
C ALA A 198 12.06 4.81 6.15
N SER A 199 11.40 3.89 6.85
CA SER A 199 10.68 4.16 8.10
C SER A 199 11.64 4.45 9.25
N ASP A 200 12.62 3.57 9.43
CA ASP A 200 13.68 3.67 10.42
C ASP A 200 14.91 2.85 9.95
N PRO A 201 16.07 3.49 9.70
CA PRO A 201 17.29 2.79 9.32
C PRO A 201 17.73 1.71 10.33
N ASP A 202 17.46 1.91 11.62
CA ASP A 202 17.90 0.98 12.67
C ASP A 202 17.16 -0.36 12.59
N TYR A 203 15.93 -0.39 12.06
CA TYR A 203 15.25 -1.66 11.78
C TYR A 203 16.06 -2.59 10.90
N VAL A 204 16.73 -2.05 9.87
CA VAL A 204 17.55 -2.84 8.95
C VAL A 204 18.92 -3.12 9.54
N ILE A 205 19.54 -2.13 10.20
CA ILE A 205 20.90 -2.23 10.75
C ILE A 205 20.97 -3.24 11.90
N GLU A 206 19.96 -3.29 12.76
CA GLU A 206 19.90 -4.22 13.89
C GLU A 206 19.53 -5.64 13.42
N SER A 207 18.52 -5.76 12.55
CA SER A 207 18.14 -7.05 11.97
C SER A 207 19.26 -7.69 11.13
N TYR A 208 20.01 -6.89 10.38
CA TYR A 208 21.15 -7.42 9.62
C TYR A 208 22.27 -7.90 10.55
N ARG A 209 22.55 -7.18 11.65
CA ARG A 209 23.54 -7.63 12.63
C ARG A 209 23.10 -8.93 13.31
N TYR A 210 21.83 -9.05 13.64
CA TYR A 210 21.26 -10.29 14.16
C TYR A 210 21.51 -11.45 13.19
N LEU A 211 21.27 -11.24 11.89
CA LEU A 211 21.52 -12.24 10.86
C LEU A 211 23.00 -12.61 10.76
N LEU A 212 23.92 -11.63 10.75
CA LEU A 212 25.36 -11.89 10.69
C LEU A 212 25.90 -12.61 11.94
N LYS A 213 25.29 -12.40 13.12
CA LYS A 213 25.66 -13.14 14.35
C LYS A 213 25.38 -14.64 14.20
N HIS A 214 24.30 -15.01 13.52
CA HIS A 214 23.88 -16.40 13.35
C HIS A 214 24.43 -17.04 12.08
N ASN A 215 24.52 -16.26 11.01
CA ASN A 215 25.00 -16.70 9.72
C ASN A 215 25.91 -15.62 9.06
N PRO A 216 27.23 -15.67 9.33
CA PRO A 216 28.18 -14.62 8.96
C PRO A 216 28.33 -14.35 7.46
N ASP A 217 27.95 -15.29 6.60
CA ASP A 217 28.05 -15.12 5.15
C ASP A 217 26.81 -14.45 4.53
N THR A 218 25.83 -14.00 5.33
CA THR A 218 24.58 -13.40 4.81
C THR A 218 24.82 -12.12 4.01
N ALA A 219 24.48 -12.11 2.72
CA ALA A 219 24.57 -10.94 1.85
C ALA A 219 23.54 -9.85 2.21
N MET A 220 23.81 -8.61 1.82
CA MET A 220 22.86 -7.50 1.91
C MET A 220 22.35 -7.12 0.51
N LEU A 221 21.02 -7.08 0.36
CA LEU A 221 20.36 -6.64 -0.86
C LEU A 221 19.30 -5.56 -0.55
N LEU A 222 19.69 -4.28 -0.70
CA LEU A 222 18.78 -3.14 -0.57
C LEU A 222 18.29 -2.69 -1.93
N ARG A 223 16.98 -2.85 -2.16
CA ARG A 223 16.29 -2.51 -3.40
C ARG A 223 14.77 -2.46 -3.18
N CYS A 224 14.04 -1.80 -4.08
CA CYS A 224 12.59 -1.96 -4.21
C CYS A 224 12.22 -3.21 -5.04
N CYS A 225 11.27 -4.01 -4.55
CA CYS A 225 10.74 -5.21 -5.23
C CYS A 225 9.92 -4.96 -6.51
N GLY A 226 9.76 -3.70 -6.94
CA GLY A 226 8.99 -3.38 -8.16
C GLY A 226 7.47 -3.24 -7.97
N ALA A 227 6.93 -3.43 -6.76
CA ALA A 227 5.50 -3.30 -6.47
C ALA A 227 4.89 -1.96 -6.94
N PRO A 228 5.56 -0.80 -6.79
CA PRO A 228 5.03 0.46 -7.32
C PRO A 228 4.77 0.49 -8.83
N ALA A 229 5.60 -0.17 -9.64
CA ALA A 229 5.39 -0.26 -11.08
C ALA A 229 4.30 -1.27 -11.47
N ASP A 230 4.23 -2.40 -10.76
CA ASP A 230 3.14 -3.36 -10.94
C ASP A 230 1.79 -2.70 -10.66
N TRP A 231 1.65 -2.02 -9.51
CA TRP A 231 0.44 -1.28 -9.18
C TRP A 231 0.12 -0.15 -10.15
N ALA A 232 1.11 0.39 -10.86
CA ALA A 232 0.88 1.39 -11.91
C ALA A 232 0.44 0.77 -13.25
N GLY A 233 0.53 -0.55 -13.40
CA GLY A 233 0.36 -1.25 -14.68
C GLY A 233 1.48 -0.98 -15.68
N ASP A 234 2.67 -0.59 -15.19
CA ASP A 234 3.79 -0.14 -16.00
C ASP A 234 4.79 -1.28 -16.26
N GLU A 235 4.49 -2.11 -17.25
CA GLU A 235 5.27 -3.33 -17.57
C GLU A 235 6.76 -3.04 -17.76
N GLY A 236 7.10 -1.99 -18.52
CA GLY A 236 8.49 -1.69 -18.83
C GLY A 236 9.34 -1.31 -17.60
N ILE A 237 8.79 -0.51 -16.68
CA ILE A 237 9.49 -0.19 -15.43
C ILE A 237 9.51 -1.41 -14.50
N HIS A 238 8.41 -2.19 -14.46
CA HIS A 238 8.32 -3.38 -13.62
C HIS A 238 9.34 -4.44 -14.04
N GLU A 239 9.43 -4.77 -15.34
CA GLU A 239 10.39 -5.71 -15.89
C GLU A 239 11.83 -5.32 -15.57
N LYS A 240 12.18 -4.03 -15.69
CA LYS A 240 13.52 -3.54 -15.29
C LYS A 240 13.82 -3.79 -13.82
N ALA A 241 12.84 -3.57 -12.93
CA ALA A 241 13.01 -3.83 -11.50
C ALA A 241 13.21 -5.32 -11.21
N ILE A 242 12.40 -6.20 -11.84
CA ILE A 242 12.52 -7.66 -11.71
C ILE A 242 13.87 -8.16 -12.25
N GLN A 243 14.29 -7.66 -13.42
CA GLN A 243 15.57 -8.03 -14.02
C GLN A 243 16.76 -7.62 -13.15
N GLY A 244 16.75 -6.41 -12.60
CA GLY A 244 17.77 -5.97 -11.66
C GLY A 244 17.87 -6.88 -10.43
N ILE A 245 16.73 -7.37 -9.91
CA ILE A 245 16.70 -8.36 -8.81
C ILE A 245 17.41 -9.64 -9.21
N LYS A 246 17.08 -10.21 -10.38
CA LYS A 246 17.72 -11.44 -10.87
C LYS A 246 19.22 -11.29 -11.05
N GLU A 247 19.67 -10.13 -11.54
CA GLU A 247 21.08 -9.82 -11.74
C GLU A 247 21.85 -9.79 -10.42
N ASN A 248 21.39 -9.01 -9.44
CA ASN A 248 22.05 -8.97 -8.13
C ASN A 248 21.95 -10.27 -7.36
N TRP A 249 20.83 -10.99 -7.47
CA TRP A 249 20.72 -12.32 -6.87
C TRP A 249 21.75 -13.29 -7.46
N SER A 250 21.97 -13.22 -8.78
CA SER A 250 23.00 -14.03 -9.45
C SER A 250 24.42 -13.61 -9.07
N GLU A 251 24.67 -12.31 -8.92
CA GLU A 251 25.95 -11.73 -8.52
C GLU A 251 26.43 -12.23 -7.15
N ILE A 252 25.52 -12.41 -6.19
CA ILE A 252 25.82 -12.87 -4.82
C ILE A 252 25.70 -14.40 -4.66
N GLY A 253 25.61 -15.15 -5.77
CA GLY A 253 25.67 -16.61 -5.76
C GLY A 253 24.33 -17.33 -5.57
N LYS A 254 23.20 -16.67 -5.87
CA LYS A 254 21.84 -17.21 -5.80
C LYS A 254 21.41 -17.75 -4.42
N PRO A 255 21.57 -16.97 -3.34
CA PRO A 255 21.19 -17.37 -1.98
C PRO A 255 19.67 -17.45 -1.80
N THR A 256 19.24 -18.12 -0.72
CA THR A 256 17.86 -18.00 -0.21
C THR A 256 17.61 -16.59 0.32
N ILE A 257 16.48 -15.99 -0.02
CA ILE A 257 16.17 -14.61 0.40
C ILE A 257 15.52 -14.60 1.78
N ILE A 258 16.03 -13.76 2.68
CA ILE A 258 15.41 -13.46 3.97
C ILE A 258 14.61 -12.16 3.83
N PHE A 259 13.29 -12.24 4.02
CA PHE A 259 12.37 -11.11 3.93
C PHE A 259 11.98 -10.54 5.29
N SER A 260 11.84 -9.22 5.34
CA SER A 260 11.11 -8.51 6.42
C SER A 260 9.79 -7.90 5.95
N CYS A 261 9.61 -7.78 4.64
CA CYS A 261 8.46 -7.14 4.01
C CYS A 261 7.59 -8.20 3.32
N THR A 262 6.34 -8.31 3.76
CA THR A 262 5.37 -9.29 3.21
C THR A 262 4.95 -8.96 1.78
N THR A 263 4.90 -7.68 1.40
CA THR A 263 4.70 -7.31 -0.02
C THR A 263 5.87 -7.76 -0.87
N CYS A 264 7.11 -7.65 -0.40
CA CYS A 264 8.27 -8.12 -1.16
C CYS A 264 8.21 -9.63 -1.36
N ARG A 265 7.83 -10.40 -0.34
CA ARG A 265 7.61 -11.84 -0.48
C ARG A 265 6.59 -12.16 -1.58
N GLN A 266 5.41 -11.53 -1.55
CA GLN A 266 4.38 -11.72 -2.58
C GLN A 266 4.87 -11.37 -4.00
N MET A 267 5.65 -10.30 -4.15
CA MET A 267 6.23 -9.95 -5.45
C MET A 267 7.21 -11.00 -5.96
N PHE A 268 8.02 -11.58 -5.06
CA PHE A 268 8.93 -12.66 -5.43
C PHE A 268 8.17 -13.93 -5.78
N ASP A 269 7.16 -14.33 -4.99
CA ASP A 269 6.36 -15.52 -5.31
C ASP A 269 5.64 -15.38 -6.67
N LYS A 270 5.17 -14.16 -7.01
CA LYS A 270 4.45 -13.90 -8.28
C LYS A 270 5.38 -13.82 -9.49
N TYR A 271 6.54 -13.16 -9.37
CA TYR A 271 7.36 -12.78 -10.53
C TYR A 271 8.76 -13.41 -10.56
N LEU A 272 9.19 -14.03 -9.45
CA LEU A 272 10.49 -14.66 -9.25
C LEU A 272 10.35 -16.02 -8.52
N PRO A 273 9.44 -16.92 -8.95
CA PRO A 273 9.13 -18.15 -8.22
C PRO A 273 10.32 -19.12 -8.10
N GLU A 274 11.38 -18.91 -8.90
CA GLU A 274 12.64 -19.65 -8.80
C GLU A 274 13.51 -19.25 -7.59
N ILE A 275 13.20 -18.16 -6.91
CA ILE A 275 13.95 -17.65 -5.77
C ILE A 275 13.28 -18.09 -4.47
N GLU A 276 13.95 -18.96 -3.72
CA GLU A 276 13.47 -19.40 -2.41
C GLU A 276 13.52 -18.27 -1.37
N GLY A 277 12.58 -18.33 -0.43
CA GLY A 277 12.32 -17.25 0.50
C GLY A 277 11.91 -17.71 1.89
N VAL A 278 12.39 -17.02 2.92
CA VAL A 278 11.97 -17.18 4.32
C VAL A 278 11.80 -15.82 4.99
N PHE A 279 10.97 -15.73 6.03
CA PHE A 279 10.85 -14.49 6.80
C PHE A 279 11.84 -14.45 7.96
N ILE A 280 12.46 -13.29 8.19
CA ILE A 280 13.36 -13.10 9.32
C ILE A 280 12.70 -13.39 10.66
N TYR A 281 11.40 -13.11 10.80
CA TYR A 281 10.65 -13.35 12.02
C TYR A 281 10.53 -14.84 12.35
N GLU A 282 10.43 -15.69 11.32
CA GLU A 282 10.46 -17.14 11.51
C GLU A 282 11.84 -17.60 11.97
N LEU A 283 12.90 -17.08 11.34
CA LEU A 283 14.27 -17.35 11.76
C LEU A 283 14.56 -16.86 13.18
N MET A 284 13.99 -15.74 13.61
CA MET A 284 14.11 -15.25 14.99
C MET A 284 13.41 -16.16 15.99
N ALA A 285 12.23 -16.68 15.64
CA ALA A 285 11.54 -17.65 16.48
C ALA A 285 12.27 -19.01 16.53
N GLU A 286 12.95 -19.40 15.46
CA GLU A 286 13.67 -20.68 15.36
C GLU A 286 15.08 -20.63 15.98
N TRP A 287 15.87 -19.60 15.67
CA TRP A 287 17.25 -19.45 16.16
C TRP A 287 17.32 -18.81 17.55
N GLY A 288 16.25 -18.14 17.97
CA GLY A 288 16.18 -17.40 19.22
C GLY A 288 16.78 -15.99 19.11
N ILE A 289 16.30 -15.08 19.94
CA ILE A 289 16.78 -13.71 20.02
C ILE A 289 16.88 -13.27 21.48
N ASP A 290 17.98 -12.60 21.82
CA ASP A 290 18.20 -12.01 23.14
C ASP A 290 17.37 -10.73 23.24
N ILE A 291 16.18 -10.81 23.83
CA ILE A 291 15.27 -9.66 23.99
C ILE A 291 15.56 -8.97 25.33
N GLU A 292 16.01 -7.72 25.29
CA GLU A 292 16.07 -6.91 26.49
C GLU A 292 14.67 -6.66 27.03
N HIS A 293 14.38 -7.23 28.21
CA HIS A 293 13.08 -7.09 28.85
C HIS A 293 12.91 -5.71 29.47
N ASN A 294 12.43 -4.75 28.69
CA ASN A 294 11.75 -3.59 29.23
C ASN A 294 10.34 -4.02 29.62
N VAL A 295 10.17 -4.52 30.84
CA VAL A 295 8.89 -5.01 31.38
C VAL A 295 7.85 -3.91 31.26
N LYS A 296 7.04 -4.00 30.22
CA LYS A 296 5.78 -3.28 30.06
C LYS A 296 4.71 -4.36 30.10
N ASP A 297 3.95 -4.46 31.19
CA ASP A 297 2.69 -5.22 31.25
C ASP A 297 1.62 -4.53 30.36
N GLU A 298 2.00 -4.17 29.13
CA GLU A 298 1.19 -3.46 28.17
C GLU A 298 0.40 -4.47 27.34
N VAL A 299 -0.89 -4.18 27.18
CA VAL A 299 -1.76 -4.95 26.30
C VAL A 299 -1.75 -4.31 24.92
N ILE A 300 -1.31 -5.05 23.91
CA ILE A 300 -1.21 -4.61 22.52
C ILE A 300 -2.03 -5.52 21.60
N SER A 301 -2.29 -5.06 20.38
CA SER A 301 -3.01 -5.81 19.36
C SER A 301 -2.17 -5.97 18.10
N VAL A 302 -1.97 -7.20 17.65
CA VAL A 302 -1.23 -7.45 16.39
C VAL A 302 -2.09 -7.04 15.21
N PHE A 303 -1.57 -6.17 14.35
CA PHE A 303 -2.18 -5.85 13.07
C PHE A 303 -1.48 -6.65 11.97
N ASP A 304 -2.13 -7.71 11.51
CA ASP A 304 -1.65 -8.50 10.37
C ASP A 304 -1.77 -7.66 9.08
N PRO A 305 -0.68 -7.44 8.31
CA PRO A 305 -0.75 -6.79 7.01
C PRO A 305 -1.60 -7.60 6.03
N CYS A 306 -2.34 -6.94 5.15
CA CYS A 306 -3.15 -7.64 4.14
C CYS A 306 -2.36 -8.62 3.26
N THR A 307 -1.05 -8.39 3.09
CA THR A 307 -0.15 -9.22 2.30
C THR A 307 0.41 -10.42 3.06
N SER A 308 0.02 -10.64 4.33
CA SER A 308 0.42 -11.81 5.13
C SER A 308 -0.66 -12.88 5.25
N ARG A 309 -1.84 -12.72 4.62
CA ARG A 309 -3.00 -13.61 4.83
C ARG A 309 -2.70 -15.08 4.62
N HIS A 310 -1.86 -15.39 3.64
CA HIS A 310 -1.46 -16.74 3.26
C HIS A 310 -0.17 -17.20 3.96
N GLU A 311 0.26 -16.48 5.00
CA GLU A 311 1.50 -16.72 5.75
C GLU A 311 1.20 -17.02 7.24
N PRO A 312 0.51 -18.14 7.57
CA PRO A 312 0.15 -18.45 8.95
C PRO A 312 1.39 -18.70 9.84
N LYS A 313 2.48 -19.23 9.27
CA LYS A 313 3.74 -19.45 10.00
C LYS A 313 4.36 -18.12 10.44
N LEU A 314 4.43 -17.14 9.54
CA LEU A 314 4.84 -15.76 9.85
C LEU A 314 3.94 -15.13 10.93
N GLN A 315 2.62 -15.19 10.77
CA GLN A 315 1.66 -14.61 11.72
C GLN A 315 1.82 -15.19 13.13
N LEU A 316 2.09 -16.50 13.21
CA LEU A 316 2.39 -17.18 14.47
C LEU A 316 3.74 -16.73 15.04
N ALA A 317 4.79 -16.69 14.22
CA ALA A 317 6.13 -16.26 14.64
C ALA A 317 6.11 -14.86 15.29
N VAL A 318 5.42 -13.89 14.67
CA VAL A 318 5.27 -12.53 15.24
C VAL A 318 4.56 -12.55 16.60
N ARG A 319 3.49 -13.33 16.74
CA ARG A 319 2.76 -13.46 18.01
C ARG A 319 3.59 -14.15 19.09
N THR A 320 4.39 -15.15 18.72
CA THR A 320 5.32 -15.84 19.64
C THR A 320 6.39 -14.88 20.15
N LEU A 321 7.07 -14.19 19.23
CA LEU A 321 8.11 -13.20 19.56
C LEU A 321 7.58 -12.08 20.47
N ALA A 322 6.37 -11.58 20.21
CA ALA A 322 5.74 -10.56 21.06
C ALA A 322 5.46 -11.07 22.49
N LYS A 323 5.03 -12.33 22.64
CA LYS A 323 4.79 -12.97 23.95
C LYS A 323 6.10 -13.26 24.69
N GLU A 324 7.15 -13.67 23.98
CA GLU A 324 8.50 -13.84 24.55
C GLU A 324 9.04 -12.52 25.09
N ALA A 325 8.77 -11.42 24.38
CA ALA A 325 9.01 -10.05 24.84
C ALA A 325 8.08 -9.59 25.99
N LYS A 326 7.25 -10.49 26.55
CA LYS A 326 6.35 -10.27 27.69
C LYS A 326 5.17 -9.32 27.43
N TYR A 327 4.78 -9.09 26.18
CA TYR A 327 3.57 -8.34 25.86
C TYR A 327 2.31 -9.23 25.93
N ASN A 328 1.21 -8.64 26.41
CA ASN A 328 -0.09 -9.29 26.41
C ASN A 328 -0.84 -8.95 25.11
N LEU A 329 -1.32 -9.97 24.40
CA LEU A 329 -1.97 -9.78 23.10
C LEU A 329 -3.50 -9.81 23.23
N LYS A 330 -4.16 -8.78 22.70
CA LYS A 330 -5.61 -8.73 22.51
C LYS A 330 -5.93 -8.84 21.00
N PRO A 331 -6.78 -9.80 20.58
CA PRO A 331 -7.11 -9.97 19.17
C PRO A 331 -7.87 -8.76 18.61
N LEU A 332 -7.66 -8.49 17.32
CA LEU A 332 -8.49 -7.56 16.55
C LEU A 332 -9.65 -8.32 15.89
N PRO A 333 -10.75 -7.64 15.53
CA PRO A 333 -11.86 -8.26 14.82
C PRO A 333 -11.46 -8.90 13.46
N HIS A 334 -10.46 -8.35 12.79
CA HIS A 334 -9.97 -8.84 11.51
C HIS A 334 -8.48 -9.15 11.58
N GLU A 335 -8.15 -10.44 11.69
CA GLU A 335 -6.78 -10.95 11.72
C GLU A 335 -6.62 -12.17 10.80
N GLY A 336 -5.38 -12.62 10.61
CA GLY A 336 -5.04 -13.79 9.81
C GLY A 336 -5.59 -13.72 8.38
N LYS A 337 -6.34 -14.74 7.96
CA LYS A 337 -6.98 -14.81 6.63
C LYS A 337 -7.99 -13.68 6.35
N HIS A 338 -8.42 -12.93 7.37
CA HIS A 338 -9.34 -11.80 7.21
C HIS A 338 -8.67 -10.44 7.37
N ALA A 339 -7.34 -10.40 7.53
CA ALA A 339 -6.57 -9.17 7.67
C ALA A 339 -6.95 -8.12 6.60
N ARG A 340 -7.09 -6.86 7.00
CA ARG A 340 -7.54 -5.78 6.11
C ARG A 340 -6.41 -4.83 5.75
N CYS A 341 -6.54 -4.14 4.62
CA CYS A 341 -5.50 -3.21 4.16
C CYS A 341 -5.45 -1.96 5.03
N CYS A 342 -4.23 -1.45 5.31
CA CYS A 342 -4.02 -0.16 5.97
C CYS A 342 -4.21 1.06 5.06
N SER A 343 -4.48 0.87 3.76
CA SER A 343 -4.57 1.90 2.72
C SER A 343 -3.26 2.37 2.08
N TRP A 344 -2.12 1.74 2.37
CA TRP A 344 -0.85 2.08 1.70
C TRP A 344 -0.74 1.51 0.28
N GLY A 345 -1.16 0.26 0.08
CA GLY A 345 -0.99 -0.46 -1.18
C GLY A 345 -1.76 0.17 -2.35
N GLY A 346 -1.36 -0.11 -3.58
CA GLY A 346 -2.04 0.38 -4.79
C GLY A 346 -1.89 1.89 -5.06
N GLN A 347 -1.14 2.62 -4.22
CA GLN A 347 -0.87 4.07 -4.37
C GLN A 347 -2.14 4.93 -4.33
N VAL A 348 -3.16 4.45 -3.63
CA VAL A 348 -4.52 5.02 -3.64
C VAL A 348 -4.57 6.42 -3.02
N SER A 349 -3.65 6.76 -2.12
CA SER A 349 -3.60 8.07 -1.46
C SER A 349 -3.51 9.25 -2.42
N ILE A 350 -2.95 9.05 -3.63
CA ILE A 350 -2.88 10.08 -4.67
C ILE A 350 -4.15 10.07 -5.53
N ALA A 351 -4.62 8.89 -5.94
CA ALA A 351 -5.80 8.77 -6.81
C ALA A 351 -7.10 9.19 -6.10
N ASN A 352 -7.24 8.83 -4.82
CA ASN A 352 -8.39 9.12 -3.98
C ASN A 352 -7.98 9.33 -2.49
N PRO A 353 -7.52 10.54 -2.13
CA PRO A 353 -7.10 10.87 -0.76
C PRO A 353 -8.22 10.74 0.28
N LEU A 354 -9.46 11.06 -0.09
CA LEU A 354 -10.61 10.98 0.83
C LEU A 354 -10.91 9.53 1.20
N TYR A 355 -10.99 8.64 0.21
CA TYR A 355 -11.12 7.20 0.47
C TYR A 355 -10.01 6.68 1.38
N SER A 356 -8.76 7.06 1.12
CA SER A 356 -7.63 6.59 1.93
C SER A 356 -7.77 6.99 3.39
N LYS A 357 -8.21 8.22 3.66
CA LYS A 357 -8.51 8.70 5.03
C LYS A 357 -9.62 7.89 5.70
N GLU A 358 -10.69 7.57 4.97
CA GLU A 358 -11.79 6.74 5.49
C GLU A 358 -11.35 5.31 5.83
N VAL A 359 -10.51 4.70 4.98
CA VAL A 359 -9.94 3.37 5.26
C VAL A 359 -9.08 3.41 6.52
N VAL A 360 -8.16 4.38 6.62
CA VAL A 360 -7.30 4.51 7.80
C VAL A 360 -8.12 4.71 9.08
N LYS A 361 -9.13 5.60 9.04
CA LYS A 361 -10.06 5.84 10.14
C LYS A 361 -10.77 4.56 10.58
N ALA A 362 -11.25 3.76 9.63
CA ALA A 362 -11.86 2.48 9.93
C ALA A 362 -10.86 1.54 10.63
N ARG A 363 -9.62 1.41 10.14
CA ARG A 363 -8.60 0.52 10.72
C ARG A 363 -8.18 0.88 12.13
N ILE A 364 -7.95 2.16 12.42
CA ILE A 364 -7.54 2.59 13.76
C ILE A 364 -8.68 2.47 14.80
N SER A 365 -9.93 2.36 14.34
CA SER A 365 -11.11 2.18 15.20
C SER A 365 -11.41 0.72 15.55
N GLU A 366 -10.72 -0.25 14.95
CA GLU A 366 -11.00 -1.69 15.18
C GLU A 366 -10.58 -2.17 16.57
N GLY A 367 -9.72 -1.43 17.27
CA GLY A 367 -9.30 -1.75 18.63
C GLY A 367 -8.80 -0.52 19.38
N ASP A 368 -8.88 -0.56 20.71
CA ASP A 368 -8.47 0.53 21.60
C ASP A 368 -6.97 0.49 21.96
N LYS A 369 -6.36 -0.69 21.93
CA LYS A 369 -4.96 -0.92 22.32
C LYS A 369 -3.94 -0.41 21.29
N PRO A 370 -2.69 -0.11 21.68
CA PRO A 370 -1.60 0.13 20.73
C PRO A 370 -1.48 -1.03 19.75
N TYR A 371 -1.14 -0.72 18.50
CA TYR A 371 -0.98 -1.73 17.46
C TYR A 371 0.48 -2.20 17.37
N LEU A 372 0.65 -3.50 17.14
CA LEU A 372 1.92 -4.12 16.79
C LEU A 372 1.86 -4.51 15.32
N ALA A 373 2.61 -3.81 14.49
CA ALA A 373 2.74 -4.09 13.07
C ALA A 373 4.10 -4.75 12.77
N TYR A 374 4.12 -5.57 11.73
CA TYR A 374 5.34 -6.14 11.15
C TYR A 374 5.46 -5.79 9.64
N CYS A 375 4.75 -4.73 9.25
CA CYS A 375 4.91 -4.00 8.00
C CYS A 375 5.11 -2.53 8.35
N ALA A 376 6.26 -1.97 7.95
CA ALA A 376 6.62 -0.59 8.22
C ALA A 376 5.57 0.42 7.74
N ASN A 377 4.93 0.15 6.59
CA ASN A 377 3.89 1.03 6.05
C ASN A 377 2.60 0.98 6.88
N CYS A 378 2.21 -0.19 7.41
CA CYS A 378 1.06 -0.27 8.32
C CYS A 378 1.33 0.53 9.58
N ARG A 379 2.51 0.32 10.18
CA ARG A 379 2.97 1.05 11.37
C ARG A 379 2.90 2.56 11.17
N ASP A 380 3.49 3.05 10.08
CA ASP A 380 3.60 4.49 9.83
C ASP A 380 2.26 5.14 9.47
N ILE A 381 1.39 4.45 8.74
CA ILE A 381 0.03 4.94 8.49
C ILE A 381 -0.75 5.11 9.80
N PHE A 382 -0.63 4.17 10.74
CA PHE A 382 -1.30 4.26 12.03
C PHE A 382 -0.72 5.39 12.90
N ALA A 383 0.61 5.49 12.96
CA ALA A 383 1.28 6.57 13.67
C ALA A 383 0.89 7.95 13.11
N GLN A 384 0.83 8.10 11.79
CA GLN A 384 0.38 9.34 11.13
C GLN A 384 -1.07 9.71 11.50
N ALA A 385 -1.92 8.71 11.73
CA ALA A 385 -3.30 8.89 12.15
C ALA A 385 -3.47 9.04 13.68
N GLY A 386 -2.37 9.13 14.44
CA GLY A 386 -2.37 9.30 15.89
C GLY A 386 -2.65 8.03 16.69
N LYS A 387 -2.64 6.85 16.05
CA LYS A 387 -2.78 5.56 16.73
C LYS A 387 -1.40 5.10 17.23
N PRO A 388 -1.22 4.87 18.55
CA PRO A 388 0.04 4.31 19.05
C PRO A 388 0.37 3.00 18.35
N ALA A 389 1.56 2.92 17.76
CA ALA A 389 1.96 1.80 16.91
C ALA A 389 3.45 1.47 17.06
N TYR A 390 3.72 0.22 17.41
CA TYR A 390 5.03 -0.41 17.34
C TYR A 390 5.22 -1.08 15.97
N HIS A 391 6.44 -1.06 15.47
CA HIS A 391 6.96 -2.12 14.61
C HIS A 391 7.49 -3.25 15.50
N ILE A 392 7.44 -4.52 15.06
CA ILE A 392 7.97 -5.64 15.86
C ILE A 392 9.46 -5.46 16.21
N PHE A 393 10.24 -4.82 15.35
CA PHE A 393 11.64 -4.49 15.65
C PHE A 393 11.82 -3.39 16.69
N ASP A 394 10.82 -2.54 16.95
CA ASP A 394 10.86 -1.63 18.09
C ASP A 394 10.95 -2.41 19.40
N ILE A 395 10.22 -3.53 19.48
CA ILE A 395 10.17 -4.41 20.64
C ILE A 395 11.42 -5.29 20.71
N LEU A 396 11.75 -5.99 19.62
CA LEU A 396 12.81 -6.99 19.64
C LEU A 396 14.22 -6.42 19.82
N PHE A 397 14.45 -5.19 19.33
CA PHE A 397 15.74 -4.51 19.44
C PHE A 397 15.69 -3.31 20.38
N ASN A 398 14.58 -3.11 21.11
CA ASN A 398 14.41 -2.01 22.05
C ASN A 398 14.73 -0.63 21.44
N LEU A 399 14.21 -0.36 20.23
CA LEU A 399 14.58 0.82 19.44
C LEU A 399 13.71 2.04 19.74
N ASN A 400 12.40 1.86 19.79
CA ASN A 400 11.45 2.95 19.94
C ASN A 400 10.24 2.53 20.80
N ASP A 401 9.45 3.52 21.21
CA ASP A 401 8.13 3.30 21.77
C ASP A 401 7.00 3.45 20.72
N SER A 402 5.77 3.14 21.13
CA SER A 402 4.58 3.24 20.27
C SER A 402 4.21 4.65 19.83
N SER A 403 4.83 5.69 20.41
CA SER A 403 4.54 7.10 20.13
C SER A 403 5.41 7.69 19.02
N ARG A 404 6.45 6.97 18.54
CA ARG A 404 7.33 7.47 17.47
C ARG A 404 6.51 7.94 16.27
N PRO A 405 6.71 9.18 15.77
CA PRO A 405 5.95 9.69 14.63
C PRO A 405 6.27 8.94 13.34
N SER A 406 5.39 9.05 12.34
CA SER A 406 5.72 8.62 10.97
C SER A 406 6.73 9.59 10.34
N PRO A 407 7.76 9.11 9.62
CA PRO A 407 8.61 9.99 8.82
C PRO A 407 7.83 10.59 7.65
N THR A 408 8.23 11.81 7.25
CA THR A 408 7.78 12.44 5.99
C THR A 408 8.40 11.73 4.79
N PHE A 409 7.89 11.96 3.59
CA PHE A 409 8.48 11.41 2.36
C PHE A 409 9.92 11.88 2.13
N THR A 410 10.23 13.13 2.45
CA THR A 410 11.62 13.61 2.45
C THR A 410 12.46 12.83 3.45
N GLN A 411 11.98 12.64 4.69
CA GLN A 411 12.73 11.89 5.69
C GLN A 411 12.92 10.43 5.28
N ARG A 412 11.91 9.79 4.66
CA ARG A 412 12.03 8.44 4.10
C ARG A 412 13.15 8.33 3.06
N ARG A 413 13.30 9.35 2.22
CA ARG A 413 14.36 9.41 1.21
C ARG A 413 15.74 9.58 1.85
N LYS A 414 15.88 10.53 2.78
CA LYS A 414 17.09 10.75 3.60
C LYS A 414 17.47 9.49 4.38
N ASN A 415 16.50 8.83 5.02
CA ASN A 415 16.70 7.60 5.77
C ASN A 415 17.30 6.47 4.92
N ARG A 416 16.92 6.32 3.65
CA ARG A 416 17.51 5.31 2.76
C ARG A 416 18.98 5.61 2.40
N ILE A 417 19.32 6.89 2.21
CA ILE A 417 20.72 7.31 2.00
C ILE A 417 21.53 7.04 3.27
N LEU A 418 21.00 7.49 4.42
CA LEU A 418 21.62 7.28 5.72
C LEU A 418 21.82 5.79 6.01
N LEU A 419 20.83 4.97 5.71
CA LEU A 419 20.91 3.51 5.85
C LEU A 419 22.05 2.94 5.02
N LYS A 420 22.14 3.31 3.72
CA LYS A 420 23.21 2.85 2.85
C LYS A 420 24.58 3.20 3.44
N ASN A 421 24.78 4.47 3.80
CA ASN A 421 26.05 4.96 4.34
C ASN A 421 26.41 4.26 5.67
N ARG A 422 25.44 4.08 6.58
CA ARG A 422 25.67 3.41 7.88
C ARG A 422 25.98 1.93 7.72
N ILE A 423 25.31 1.23 6.81
CA ILE A 423 25.60 -0.19 6.54
C ILE A 423 27.00 -0.36 5.94
N LEU A 424 27.34 0.40 4.90
CA LEU A 424 28.65 0.33 4.27
C LEU A 424 29.78 0.64 5.24
N LYS A 425 29.61 1.67 6.09
CA LYS A 425 30.56 1.99 7.16
C LYS A 425 30.69 0.85 8.17
N LYS A 426 29.57 0.37 8.69
CA LYS A 426 29.54 -0.51 9.87
C LYS A 426 29.98 -1.94 9.54
N PHE A 427 29.67 -2.44 8.35
CA PHE A 427 29.86 -3.85 8.00
C PHE A 427 30.93 -4.10 6.92
N TRP A 428 31.36 -3.06 6.19
CA TRP A 428 32.41 -3.16 5.16
C TRP A 428 33.53 -2.11 5.31
N ASN A 429 33.52 -1.32 6.40
CA ASN A 429 34.46 -0.22 6.63
C ASN A 429 34.69 0.68 5.40
N TYR A 430 33.66 0.81 4.56
CA TYR A 430 33.79 1.39 3.23
C TYR A 430 33.40 2.87 3.29
N GLU A 431 34.39 3.76 3.18
CA GLU A 431 34.18 5.22 3.21
C GLU A 431 34.02 5.84 1.82
N ALA A 432 34.50 5.18 0.76
CA ALA A 432 34.58 5.76 -0.59
C ALA A 432 33.22 5.87 -1.34
N ASP A 433 32.21 5.07 -0.95
CA ASP A 433 30.85 5.07 -1.54
C ASP A 433 29.84 5.84 -0.67
N MET A 434 30.31 6.62 0.31
CA MET A 434 29.41 7.45 1.11
C MET A 434 28.83 8.55 0.25
N VAL A 435 27.54 8.42 -0.04
CA VAL A 435 26.79 9.44 -0.76
C VAL A 435 26.64 10.62 0.18
N SER A 436 27.32 11.72 -0.10
CA SER A 436 27.15 12.94 0.69
C SER A 436 25.74 13.51 0.45
N GLU A 437 25.03 13.82 1.53
CA GLU A 437 23.88 14.70 1.46
C GLU A 437 24.43 16.11 1.21
N GLU A 438 24.66 16.48 -0.05
CA GLU A 438 24.86 17.89 -0.38
C GLU A 438 23.54 18.62 -0.12
N ILE A 439 23.32 19.09 1.12
CA ILE A 439 22.34 20.14 1.40
C ILE A 439 22.88 21.37 0.67
N LYS A 440 22.40 21.59 -0.55
CA LYS A 440 22.84 22.72 -1.35
C LYS A 440 22.35 24.03 -0.79
N ILE A 441 21.16 24.02 -0.16
CA ILE A 441 20.46 25.20 0.33
C ILE A 441 19.80 24.88 1.67
N LYS A 442 20.05 25.72 2.69
CA LYS A 442 19.39 25.60 3.99
C LYS A 442 17.97 26.13 3.92
N LEU A 443 16.97 25.28 4.18
CA LEU A 443 15.55 25.67 4.17
C LEU A 443 14.98 25.76 5.60
N TYR A 444 14.30 26.86 5.90
CA TYR A 444 13.52 27.03 7.12
C TYR A 444 12.04 26.86 6.80
N ILE A 445 11.42 25.80 7.31
CA ILE A 445 10.04 25.41 7.00
C ILE A 445 9.29 25.17 8.31
N SER A 446 8.15 25.84 8.50
CA SER A 446 7.28 25.64 9.67
C SER A 446 6.72 24.21 9.73
N SER A 447 6.33 23.75 10.92
CA SER A 447 5.76 22.41 11.12
C SER A 447 4.48 22.22 10.30
N GLU A 448 3.62 23.24 10.25
CA GLU A 448 2.37 23.24 9.48
C GLU A 448 2.64 23.10 7.98
N LEU A 449 3.63 23.84 7.46
CA LEU A 449 3.99 23.78 6.06
C LEU A 449 4.66 22.45 5.71
N LYS A 450 5.50 21.89 6.59
CA LYS A 450 6.05 20.52 6.43
C LYS A 450 4.95 19.47 6.29
N HIS A 451 3.89 19.56 7.08
CA HIS A 451 2.73 18.67 6.94
C HIS A 451 2.00 18.87 5.61
N LYS A 452 1.81 20.12 5.16
CA LYS A 452 1.18 20.44 3.87
C LYS A 452 1.96 19.85 2.70
N ILE A 453 3.25 20.18 2.57
CA ILE A 453 4.08 19.72 1.45
C ILE A 453 4.21 18.20 1.43
N ASN A 454 4.28 17.55 2.59
CA ASN A 454 4.29 16.10 2.69
C ASN A 454 2.97 15.48 2.18
N ASN A 455 1.82 16.06 2.53
CA ASN A 455 0.51 15.60 2.04
C ASN A 455 0.32 15.84 0.53
N GLU A 456 1.00 16.84 -0.03
CA GLU A 456 1.01 17.13 -1.47
C GLU A 456 2.10 16.36 -2.22
N ASN A 457 2.88 15.52 -1.53
CA ASN A 457 4.00 14.73 -2.07
C ASN A 457 5.12 15.59 -2.68
N ILE A 458 5.37 16.76 -2.11
CA ILE A 458 6.46 17.67 -2.48
C ILE A 458 7.63 17.43 -1.53
N LEU A 459 8.80 17.10 -2.07
CA LEU A 459 10.01 16.86 -1.26
C LEU A 459 10.75 18.18 -0.99
N GLU A 460 11.45 18.27 0.14
CA GLU A 460 12.33 19.43 0.41
C GLU A 460 13.39 19.61 -0.68
N GLU A 461 13.93 18.53 -1.25
CA GLU A 461 14.86 18.60 -2.40
C GLU A 461 14.24 19.18 -3.68
N ASP A 462 12.92 19.02 -3.87
CA ASP A 462 12.21 19.68 -4.98
C ASP A 462 12.20 21.20 -4.76
N LEU A 463 11.96 21.63 -3.52
CA LEU A 463 12.00 23.05 -3.14
C LEU A 463 13.39 23.64 -3.32
N GLU A 464 14.44 22.92 -2.88
CA GLU A 464 15.84 23.32 -3.08
C GLU A 464 16.14 23.51 -4.56
N ALA A 465 15.74 22.55 -5.42
CA ALA A 465 15.98 22.63 -6.85
C ALA A 465 15.23 23.80 -7.53
N ILE A 466 13.98 24.08 -7.11
CA ILE A 466 13.23 25.24 -7.62
C ILE A 466 13.91 26.55 -7.21
N ILE A 467 14.32 26.68 -5.95
CA ILE A 467 14.99 27.89 -5.44
C ILE A 467 16.33 28.08 -6.14
N GLU A 468 17.14 27.02 -6.27
CA GLU A 468 18.42 27.04 -7.00
C GLU A 468 18.20 27.53 -8.44
N HIS A 469 17.19 27.01 -9.14
CA HIS A 469 16.83 27.46 -10.48
C HIS A 469 16.44 28.95 -10.51
N CYS A 470 15.59 29.38 -9.59
CA CYS A 470 15.09 30.76 -9.53
C CYS A 470 16.21 31.77 -9.22
N GLU A 471 17.09 31.44 -8.27
CA GLU A 471 18.22 32.28 -7.89
C GLU A 471 19.28 32.36 -9.00
N ASN A 472 19.55 31.26 -9.70
CA ASN A 472 20.54 31.23 -10.78
C ASN A 472 20.05 31.93 -12.06
N THR A 473 18.75 31.84 -12.37
CA THR A 473 18.19 32.40 -13.62
C THR A 473 17.57 33.78 -13.45
N GLY A 474 17.30 34.20 -12.20
CA GLY A 474 16.50 35.38 -11.90
C GLY A 474 15.00 35.23 -12.21
N ARG A 475 14.53 34.03 -12.59
CA ARG A 475 13.12 33.75 -12.90
C ARG A 475 12.29 33.60 -11.63
N LYS A 476 12.02 34.74 -10.98
CA LYS A 476 11.21 34.84 -9.76
C LYS A 476 10.47 36.17 -9.71
N LEU A 477 9.28 36.16 -9.14
CA LEU A 477 8.47 37.36 -8.92
C LEU A 477 8.64 37.85 -7.48
N LEU A 478 8.90 39.14 -7.30
CA LEU A 478 8.93 39.76 -5.97
C LEU A 478 7.55 40.32 -5.64
N ASP A 479 6.93 39.86 -4.55
CA ASP A 479 5.75 40.51 -4.00
C ASP A 479 6.19 41.78 -3.23
N PRO A 480 5.81 43.00 -3.69
CA PRO A 480 6.23 44.23 -3.05
C PRO A 480 5.66 44.43 -1.64
N LYS A 481 4.56 43.74 -1.27
CA LYS A 481 3.91 43.85 0.04
C LYS A 481 4.59 42.98 1.08
N THR A 482 4.78 41.70 0.79
CA THR A 482 5.37 40.73 1.73
C THR A 482 6.90 40.70 1.65
N LYS A 483 7.48 41.18 0.54
CA LYS A 483 8.90 41.02 0.17
C LYS A 483 9.30 39.57 -0.09
N HIS A 484 8.34 38.68 -0.29
CA HIS A 484 8.60 37.29 -0.66
C HIS A 484 8.87 37.16 -2.15
N PHE A 485 9.67 36.17 -2.52
CA PHE A 485 9.84 35.72 -3.88
C PHE A 485 8.90 34.55 -4.16
N ILE A 486 8.27 34.55 -5.33
CA ILE A 486 7.52 33.43 -5.87
C ILE A 486 8.25 32.94 -7.11
N GLY A 487 8.70 31.69 -7.04
CA GLY A 487 9.40 31.01 -8.12
C GLY A 487 8.66 29.75 -8.57
N HIS A 488 8.96 29.28 -9.77
CA HIS A 488 8.43 28.00 -10.25
C HIS A 488 9.44 27.24 -11.09
N MET A 489 9.28 25.92 -11.13
CA MET A 489 10.01 25.06 -12.04
C MET A 489 9.11 23.91 -12.47
N LYS A 490 9.18 23.58 -13.77
CA LYS A 490 8.55 22.36 -14.29
C LYS A 490 9.49 21.18 -14.04
N VAL A 491 9.01 20.20 -13.30
CA VAL A 491 9.67 18.91 -13.08
C VAL A 491 8.83 17.86 -13.78
N ASP A 492 9.35 17.34 -14.89
CA ASP A 492 8.65 16.44 -15.82
C ASP A 492 7.27 16.97 -16.24
N ASN A 493 6.19 16.40 -15.72
CA ASN A 493 4.82 16.73 -16.11
C ASN A 493 4.12 17.70 -15.16
N MET A 494 4.77 18.06 -14.04
CA MET A 494 4.21 18.94 -13.01
C MET A 494 5.03 20.21 -12.88
N THR A 495 4.35 21.36 -12.80
CA THR A 495 5.00 22.61 -12.37
C THR A 495 4.82 22.74 -10.87
N PHE A 496 5.89 23.09 -10.17
CA PHE A 496 5.89 23.36 -8.74
C PHE A 496 6.22 24.82 -8.50
N TRP A 497 5.56 25.41 -7.50
CA TRP A 497 5.79 26.78 -7.06
C TRP A 497 6.29 26.77 -5.63
N VAL A 498 7.12 27.75 -5.32
CA VAL A 498 7.62 28.01 -3.98
C VAL A 498 7.59 29.51 -3.71
N GLU A 499 7.06 29.86 -2.53
CA GLU A 499 7.09 31.21 -1.97
C GLU A 499 8.11 31.24 -0.85
N TYR A 500 9.13 32.10 -0.96
CA TYR A 500 10.29 32.08 -0.08
C TYR A 500 10.94 33.45 0.09
N ALA A 501 11.73 33.64 1.15
CA ALA A 501 12.57 34.82 1.35
C ALA A 501 13.94 34.45 1.92
N PRO A 502 15.02 35.21 1.64
CA PRO A 502 16.34 34.96 2.21
C PRO A 502 16.32 35.04 3.75
N MET A 503 16.94 34.06 4.41
CA MET A 503 17.06 34.01 5.87
C MET A 503 18.36 33.29 6.25
N ASP A 504 19.23 33.93 7.06
CA ASP A 504 20.39 33.32 7.71
C ASP A 504 21.19 32.31 6.84
N GLY A 505 21.68 32.78 5.69
CA GLY A 505 22.47 31.96 4.76
C GLY A 505 21.68 30.86 4.03
N GLY A 506 20.35 30.94 4.06
CA GLY A 506 19.41 30.04 3.39
C GLY A 506 18.12 30.78 3.04
N PHE A 507 17.00 30.05 3.04
CA PHE A 507 15.69 30.62 2.71
C PHE A 507 14.59 30.12 3.65
N GLU A 508 13.74 31.04 4.10
CA GLU A 508 12.47 30.72 4.75
C GLU A 508 11.41 30.45 3.70
N ILE A 509 10.64 29.37 3.89
CA ILE A 509 9.58 28.96 2.98
C ILE A 509 8.23 29.29 3.60
N PHE A 510 7.42 30.03 2.85
CA PHE A 510 6.07 30.45 3.27
C PHE A 510 4.98 29.59 2.65
N ASN A 511 5.20 29.08 1.43
CA ASN A 511 4.24 28.23 0.75
C ASN A 511 4.92 27.41 -0.36
N ALA A 512 4.35 26.25 -0.68
CA ALA A 512 4.69 25.48 -1.87
C ALA A 512 3.49 24.65 -2.34
N TYR A 513 3.34 24.50 -3.65
CA TYR A 513 2.24 23.74 -4.26
C TYR A 513 2.60 23.30 -5.69
N GLY A 514 1.87 22.32 -6.21
CA GLY A 514 2.07 21.79 -7.57
C GLY A 514 0.79 21.81 -8.42
N HIS A 515 0.93 22.01 -9.73
CA HIS A 515 -0.15 21.94 -10.70
C HIS A 515 0.28 21.22 -11.99
N ARG A 516 -0.68 20.50 -12.58
CA ARG A 516 -0.54 19.81 -13.86
C ARG A 516 -0.69 20.80 -15.01
N MET A 517 0.30 21.66 -15.18
CA MET A 517 0.36 22.62 -16.27
C MET A 517 1.81 22.82 -16.73
N SER A 518 1.96 23.36 -17.94
CA SER A 518 3.24 23.85 -18.46
C SER A 518 3.10 25.34 -18.70
N ILE A 519 4.02 26.13 -18.17
CA ILE A 519 4.11 27.55 -18.49
C ILE A 519 4.94 27.65 -19.77
N VAL A 520 4.31 28.17 -20.84
CA VAL A 520 5.00 28.52 -22.08
C VAL A 520 5.38 29.99 -21.95
N GLU A 521 6.68 30.25 -21.83
CA GLU A 521 7.22 31.61 -21.83
C GLU A 521 7.52 31.98 -23.29
N GLU A 522 6.94 33.08 -23.78
CA GLU A 522 7.26 33.70 -25.08
C GLU A 522 8.48 34.62 -24.97
#